data_AF-A0A2H0UY47-F1
#
_entry.id   AF-A0A2H0UY47-F1
#
_cell.length_a   1.000
_cell.length_b   1.000
_cell.length_c   1.000
_cell.angle_alpha   90.00
_cell.angle_beta   90.00
_cell.angle_gamma   90.00
#
_symmetry.space_group_name_H-M   'P 1'
#
loop_
_entity.id
_entity.type
_entity.pdbx_description
1 polymer ?
#
loop_
_entity_poly.entity_id
_entity_poly.type
_entity_poly.pdbx_seq_one_letter_code
_entity_poly.pdbx_strand_id
1 'polypeptide(L)' 'MTIFAKDKNYTFQEIVSICDKNGMTTVDCLKEENMVSVEEYENGEPGGECLFEFHRISEDLFKLTWQENPYFMLEKFK' A
#
# COMPACT_ATOMS: atom_id res chain seq x y z
N MET A 1 9.43 -11.74 -4.38
CA MET A 1 9.85 -10.44 -3.83
C MET A 1 8.65 -9.86 -3.09
N THR A 2 8.84 -9.35 -1.87
CA THR A 2 7.79 -8.61 -1.15
C THR A 2 7.96 -7.12 -1.47
N ILE A 3 6.92 -6.47 -1.99
CA ILE A 3 6.94 -5.04 -2.38
C ILE A 3 7.20 -4.16 -1.15
N PHE A 4 6.59 -4.51 -0.01
CA PHE A 4 6.79 -3.87 1.28
C PHE A 4 7.23 -4.89 2.34
N ALA A 5 7.96 -4.42 3.35
CA ALA A 5 8.51 -5.22 4.44
C ALA A 5 7.82 -4.83 5.77
N LYS A 6 7.39 -5.82 6.55
CA LYS A 6 6.62 -5.61 7.80
C LYS A 6 7.45 -5.00 8.94
N ASP A 7 8.78 -5.12 8.89
CA ASP A 7 9.72 -4.63 9.88
C ASP A 7 10.27 -3.24 9.55
N LYS A 8 9.90 -2.66 8.40
CA LYS A 8 10.26 -1.31 7.97
C LYS A 8 9.12 -0.32 8.24
N ASN A 9 9.48 0.90 8.64
CA ASN A 9 8.60 2.05 8.60
C ASN A 9 8.80 2.83 7.29
N TYR A 10 7.72 3.39 6.77
CA TYR A 10 7.69 4.10 5.51
C TYR A 10 7.17 5.52 5.71
N THR A 11 7.74 6.46 4.98
CA THR A 11 7.12 7.78 4.77
C THR A 11 5.98 7.67 3.76
N PHE A 12 5.05 8.63 3.76
CA PHE A 12 3.98 8.63 2.76
C PHE A 12 4.54 8.68 1.33
N GLN A 13 5.56 9.51 1.10
CA GLN A 13 6.22 9.62 -0.20
C GLN A 13 6.89 8.31 -0.65
N GLU A 14 7.48 7.54 0.26
CA GLU A 14 8.03 6.23 -0.08
C GLU A 14 6.93 5.26 -0.52
N ILE A 15 5.80 5.24 0.18
CA ILE A 15 4.65 4.39 -0.19
C ILE A 15 4.18 4.75 -1.60
N VAL A 16 3.92 6.03 -1.87
CA VAL A 16 3.51 6.52 -3.19
C VAL A 16 4.52 6.14 -4.27
N SER A 17 5.81 6.41 -4.06
CA SER A 17 6.86 6.11 -5.05
C SER A 17 6.98 4.61 -5.35
N ILE A 18 6.76 3.75 -4.36
CA ILE A 18 6.75 2.30 -4.58
C ILE A 18 5.49 1.90 -5.35
N CYS A 19 4.32 2.45 -5.01
CA CYS A 19 3.07 2.16 -5.72
C CYS A 19 3.14 2.54 -7.20
N ASP A 20 3.61 3.75 -7.51
CA ASP A 20 3.77 4.25 -8.89
C ASP A 20 4.65 3.32 -9.74
N LYS A 21 5.74 2.79 -9.16
CA LYS A 21 6.67 1.88 -9.85
C LYS A 21 6.10 0.49 -10.10
N ASN A 22 5.08 0.10 -9.35
CA ASN A 22 4.46 -1.23 -9.41
C ASN A 22 3.04 -1.19 -9.97
N GLY A 23 2.57 -0.04 -10.49
CA GLY A 23 1.23 0.08 -11.06
C GLY A 23 0.11 -0.06 -10.03
N MET A 24 0.32 0.46 -8.82
CA MET A 24 -0.67 0.50 -7.75
C MET A 24 -0.99 1.96 -7.40
N THR A 25 -2.11 2.18 -6.72
CA THR A 25 -2.52 3.50 -6.25
C THR A 25 -2.63 3.53 -4.74
N THR A 26 -2.34 4.69 -4.14
CA THR A 26 -2.58 4.93 -2.71
C THR A 26 -3.92 5.60 -2.51
N VAL A 27 -4.73 5.12 -1.58
CA VAL A 27 -5.94 5.78 -1.11
C VAL A 27 -5.68 6.34 0.29
N ASP A 28 -5.81 7.67 0.39
CA ASP A 28 -5.59 8.40 1.64
C ASP A 28 -6.86 8.36 2.51
N CYS A 29 -6.84 7.45 3.49
CA CYS A 29 -7.88 7.33 4.53
C CYS A 29 -7.48 8.05 5.84
N LEU A 30 -6.52 8.98 5.81
CA LEU A 30 -5.92 9.57 7.00
C LEU A 30 -6.90 10.34 7.89
N LYS A 31 -7.95 10.94 7.30
CA LYS A 31 -8.93 11.75 8.04
C LYS A 31 -9.88 10.91 8.90
N GLU A 32 -10.14 9.67 8.50
CA GLU A 32 -11.16 8.83 9.14
C GLU A 32 -10.53 7.68 9.94
N GLU A 33 -9.44 7.10 9.43
CA GLU A 33 -8.88 5.85 9.95
C GLU A 33 -7.38 5.94 10.27
N ASN A 34 -6.76 7.10 10.07
CA ASN A 34 -5.33 7.34 10.33
C ASN A 34 -4.42 6.31 9.60
N MET A 35 -4.82 5.92 8.40
CA MET A 35 -4.16 4.91 7.59
C MET A 35 -4.08 5.29 6.11
N VAL A 36 -3.25 4.56 5.39
CA VAL A 36 -3.11 4.59 3.94
C VAL A 36 -3.39 3.20 3.41
N SER A 37 -4.36 3.09 2.51
CA SER A 37 -4.64 1.87 1.75
C SER A 37 -3.84 1.91 0.44
N VAL A 38 -3.38 0.75 -0.02
CA VAL A 38 -2.80 0.58 -1.35
C VAL A 38 -3.67 -0.40 -2.12
N GLU A 39 -4.11 0.02 -3.29
CA GLU A 39 -5.08 -0.68 -4.12
C GLU A 39 -4.56 -0.89 -5.54
N GLU A 40 -5.14 -1.87 -6.24
CA GLU A 40 -4.96 -2.01 -7.68
C GLU A 40 -5.76 -0.97 -8.46
N TYR A 41 -5.30 -0.68 -9.67
CA TYR A 41 -6.15 -0.04 -10.67
C TYR A 41 -7.13 -1.07 -11.24
N GLU A 42 -8.41 -0.78 -11.18
CA GLU A 42 -9.45 -1.56 -11.86
C GLU A 42 -9.88 -0.79 -13.12
N ASN A 43 -9.67 -1.41 -14.30
CA ASN A 43 -9.97 -0.79 -15.60
C ASN A 43 -9.32 0.59 -15.84
N GLY A 44 -8.16 0.85 -15.22
CA GLY A 44 -7.44 2.11 -15.33
C GLY A 44 -7.88 3.19 -14.34
N GLU A 45 -8.82 2.89 -13.45
CA GLU A 45 -9.30 3.78 -12.40
C GLU A 45 -8.88 3.27 -11.00
N PRO A 46 -8.63 4.15 -10.02
CA PRO A 46 -8.47 3.76 -8.62
C PRO A 46 -9.72 3.07 -8.05
N GLY A 47 -9.55 2.15 -7.10
CA GLY A 47 -10.67 1.52 -6.38
C GLY A 47 -10.80 0.01 -6.55
N GLY A 48 -9.74 -0.67 -7.02
CA GLY A 48 -9.71 -2.13 -7.07
C GLY A 48 -9.54 -2.78 -5.68
N GLU A 49 -9.04 -4.02 -5.67
CA GLU A 49 -8.80 -4.74 -4.41
C GLU A 49 -7.72 -4.05 -3.56
N CYS A 50 -7.97 -3.95 -2.25
CA CYS A 50 -6.95 -3.52 -1.29
C CYS A 50 -5.87 -4.60 -1.15
N LEU A 51 -4.62 -4.18 -1.34
CA LEU A 51 -3.45 -5.06 -1.30
C LEU A 51 -2.62 -4.86 -0.04
N PHE A 52 -2.54 -3.63 0.48
CA PHE A 52 -1.77 -3.30 1.66
C PHE A 52 -2.45 -2.23 2.49
N GLU A 53 -2.30 -2.33 3.80
CA GLU A 53 -2.72 -1.28 4.73
C GLU A 53 -1.55 -0.82 5.58
N PHE A 54 -1.42 0.49 5.67
CA PHE A 54 -0.41 1.16 6.46
C PHE A 54 -1.05 2.04 7.51
N HIS A 55 -0.82 1.75 8.79
CA HIS A 55 -1.26 2.63 9.86
C HIS A 55 -0.20 3.67 10.18
N ARG A 56 -0.64 4.92 10.39
CA ARG A 56 0.23 6.02 10.79
C ARG A 56 0.67 5.83 12.24
N ILE A 57 1.97 5.87 12.46
CA ILE A 57 2.60 5.77 13.78
C ILE A 57 3.20 7.11 14.25
N SER A 58 3.46 8.05 13.33
CA SER A 58 3.79 9.44 13.63
C SER A 58 3.48 10.35 12.43
N GLU A 59 3.76 11.65 12.54
CA GLU A 59 3.37 12.69 11.56
C GLU A 59 3.65 12.33 10.08
N ASP A 60 4.75 11.66 9.76
CA ASP A 60 5.00 11.15 8.40
C ASP A 60 5.64 9.75 8.42
N LEU A 61 5.23 8.92 9.38
CA LEU A 61 5.69 7.52 9.42
C LEU A 61 4.52 6.58 9.53
N PHE A 62 4.62 5.53 8.74
CA PHE A 62 3.60 4.53 8.52
C PHE A 62 4.21 3.14 8.66
N LYS A 63 3.43 2.21 9.19
CA LYS A 63 3.84 0.82 9.33
C LYS A 63 2.85 -0.08 8.63
N LEU A 64 3.37 -1.03 7.86
CA LEU A 64 2.57 -2.07 7.24
C LEU A 64 1.92 -2.95 8.33
N THR A 65 0.61 -2.92 8.41
CA THR A 65 -0.18 -3.68 9.40
C THR A 65 -0.87 -4.87 8.77
N TRP A 66 -1.29 -4.73 7.52
CA TRP A 66 -1.98 -5.76 6.77
C TRP A 66 -1.47 -5.81 5.33
N GLN A 67 -1.48 -7.01 4.76
CA GLN A 67 -1.21 -7.23 3.35
C GLN A 67 -2.04 -8.42 2.88
N GLU A 68 -2.54 -8.36 1.66
CA GLU A 68 -3.18 -9.47 0.97
C GLU A 68 -2.19 -10.64 0.84
N ASN A 69 -2.69 -11.86 0.67
CA ASN A 69 -1.89 -13.07 0.73
C ASN A 69 -0.63 -12.97 -0.17
N PRO A 70 0.59 -13.16 0.37
CA PRO A 70 1.83 -13.02 -0.39
C PRO A 70 1.92 -13.89 -1.64
N TYR A 71 1.22 -15.03 -1.66
CA TYR A 71 1.17 -15.90 -2.83
C TYR A 71 0.35 -15.31 -3.99
N PHE A 72 -0.72 -14.59 -3.68
CA PHE A 72 -1.54 -13.89 -4.67
C PHE A 72 -0.76 -12.76 -5.34
N MET A 73 0.01 -12.02 -4.55
CA MET A 73 0.90 -10.95 -5.04
C MET A 73 2.00 -11.47 -5.98
N LEU A 74 2.50 -12.69 -5.76
CA LEU A 74 3.52 -13.29 -6.64
C LEU A 74 2.98 -13.74 -7.99
N GLU A 75 1.67 -13.93 -8.14
CA GLU A 75 1.06 -14.30 -9.43
C GLU A 75 0.68 -13.07 -10.24
N LYS A 76 0.19 -12.01 -9.59
CA LYS A 76 -0.22 -10.76 -10.25
C LYS A 76 0.94 -9.88 -10.74
N PHE A 77 2.08 -9.87 -10.05
CA PHE A 77 3.19 -8.95 -10.34
C PHE A 77 4.47 -9.64 -10.89
N LYS A 78 4.32 -10.70 -11.70
CA LYS A 78 5.41 -11.31 -12.49
C LYS A 78 5.60 -10.62 -13.82
#